data_AF-E0UDW4-F1
#
_entry.id   AF-E0UDW4-F1
#
_cell.length_a   1.000
_cell.length_b   1.000
_cell.length_c   1.000
_cell.angle_alpha   90.00
_cell.angle_beta   90.00
_cell.angle_gamma   90.00
#
_symmetry.space_group_name_H-M   'P 1'
#
loop_
_entity.id
_entity.type
_entity.pdbx_description
1 polymer ?
#
loop_
_entity_poly.entity_id
_entity_poly.type
_entity_poly.pdbx_seq_one_letter_code
_entity_poly.pdbx_strand_id
1 'polypeptide(L)'
;MPIPSEITELIDRLNQELSQIEQDASEGVSLIRLLLSQFSDNVRLIQFLAFFNNGLFLVEISRRRIQGIYEKIAVPDVTEQEIQNAGEELGTLLGQILETQIRGRRILNILDEIR
;
A
#
# COMPACT_ATOMS: atom_id res chain seq x y z
N MET A 1 -19.35 -13.72 17.40
CA MET A 1 -19.97 -14.07 16.09
C MET A 1 -18.85 -14.31 15.07
N PRO A 2 -19.04 -15.07 13.97
CA PRO A 2 -18.02 -15.11 12.92
C PRO A 2 -17.89 -13.71 12.26
N ILE A 3 -16.68 -13.36 11.83
CA ILE A 3 -16.43 -12.12 11.08
C ILE A 3 -17.23 -12.16 9.77
N PRO A 4 -17.91 -11.08 9.36
CA PRO A 4 -18.63 -11.03 8.10
C PRO A 4 -17.72 -11.32 6.89
N SER A 5 -18.25 -12.02 5.89
CA SER A 5 -17.51 -12.36 4.67
C SER A 5 -17.00 -11.12 3.94
N GLU A 6 -17.77 -10.03 3.94
CA GLU A 6 -17.44 -8.77 3.26
C GLU A 6 -16.18 -8.13 3.84
N ILE A 7 -15.98 -8.23 5.17
CA ILE A 7 -14.78 -7.72 5.83
C ILE A 7 -13.57 -8.58 5.46
N THR A 8 -13.76 -9.89 5.40
CA THR A 8 -12.70 -10.84 5.02
C THR A 8 -12.25 -10.58 3.57
N GLU A 9 -13.19 -10.45 2.64
CA GLU A 9 -12.92 -10.09 1.25
C GLU A 9 -12.21 -8.75 1.11
N LEU A 10 -12.59 -7.75 1.90
CA LEU A 10 -11.95 -6.44 1.91
C LEU A 10 -10.50 -6.52 2.42
N ILE A 11 -10.25 -7.29 3.47
CA ILE A 11 -8.89 -7.55 3.99
C ILE A 11 -8.04 -8.26 2.93
N ASP A 12 -8.58 -9.29 2.28
CA ASP A 12 -7.86 -10.02 1.22
C ASP A 12 -7.49 -9.10 0.07
N ARG A 13 -8.44 -8.27 -0.39
CA ARG A 13 -8.19 -7.27 -1.42
C ARG A 13 -7.10 -6.29 -1.00
N LEU A 14 -7.18 -5.73 0.21
CA LEU A 14 -6.14 -4.84 0.75
C LEU A 14 -4.76 -5.49 0.71
N ASN A 15 -4.65 -6.74 1.15
CA ASN A 15 -3.38 -7.47 1.14
C ASN A 15 -2.83 -7.71 -0.27
N GLN A 16 -3.69 -7.98 -1.24
CA GLN A 16 -3.31 -8.10 -2.65
C GLN A 16 -2.76 -6.78 -3.19
N GLU A 17 -3.47 -5.67 -2.98
CA GLU A 17 -3.04 -4.36 -3.46
C GLU A 17 -1.73 -3.90 -2.80
N LEU A 18 -1.56 -4.16 -1.50
CA LEU A 18 -0.32 -3.88 -0.77
C LEU A 18 0.87 -4.69 -1.31
N SER A 19 0.64 -5.95 -1.66
CA SER A 19 1.68 -6.81 -2.25
C SER A 19 2.10 -6.28 -3.62
N GLN A 20 1.15 -5.74 -4.40
CA GLN A 20 1.47 -5.11 -5.67
C GLN A 20 2.26 -3.80 -5.48
N ILE A 21 1.90 -2.95 -4.51
CA ILE A 21 2.68 -1.75 -4.19
C ILE A 21 4.10 -2.10 -3.77
N GLU A 22 4.28 -3.15 -2.96
CA GLU A 22 5.59 -3.62 -2.52
C GLU A 22 6.47 -4.05 -3.71
N GLN A 23 5.88 -4.77 -4.67
CA GLN A 23 6.54 -5.17 -5.90
C GLN A 23 6.91 -3.94 -6.76
N ASP A 24 5.92 -3.10 -7.08
CA ASP A 24 6.09 -1.89 -7.90
C ASP A 24 7.14 -0.94 -7.29
N ALA A 25 7.14 -0.79 -5.96
CA ALA A 25 8.10 0.05 -5.27
C ALA A 25 9.51 -0.53 -5.25
N SER A 26 9.65 -1.85 -5.08
CA SER A 26 10.95 -2.53 -5.13
C SER A 26 11.59 -2.42 -6.51
N GLU A 27 10.78 -2.57 -7.57
CA GLU A 27 11.18 -2.35 -8.94
C GLU A 27 11.60 -0.89 -9.18
N GLY A 28 10.76 0.06 -8.78
CA GLY A 28 11.02 1.49 -8.93
C GLY A 28 12.32 1.94 -8.23
N VAL A 29 12.57 1.48 -7.00
CA VAL A 29 13.83 1.74 -6.28
C VAL A 29 15.02 1.20 -7.07
N SER A 30 14.92 0.00 -7.62
CA SER A 30 16.01 -0.64 -8.37
C SER A 30 16.33 0.13 -9.66
N LEU A 31 15.30 0.50 -10.43
CA LEU A 31 15.45 1.30 -11.64
C LEU A 31 16.05 2.68 -11.35
N ILE A 32 15.57 3.37 -10.33
CA ILE A 32 16.06 4.72 -9.99
C ILE A 32 17.50 4.69 -9.50
N ARG A 33 17.90 3.68 -8.72
CA ARG A 33 19.30 3.54 -8.29
C ARG A 33 20.25 3.40 -9.48
N LEU A 34 19.84 2.64 -10.51
CA LEU A 34 20.59 2.54 -11.75
C LEU A 34 20.72 3.90 -12.44
N LEU A 35 19.61 4.64 -12.59
CA LEU A 35 19.63 5.95 -13.25
C LEU A 35 20.42 7.00 -12.45
N LEU A 36 20.30 7.02 -11.13
CA LEU A 36 21.07 7.92 -10.25
C LEU A 36 22.57 7.65 -10.30
N SER A 37 23.00 6.43 -10.63
CA SER A 37 24.44 6.16 -10.84
C SER A 37 25.02 6.91 -12.04
N GLN A 38 24.17 7.31 -12.99
CA GLN A 38 24.53 8.07 -14.18
C GLN A 38 24.18 9.57 -14.03
N PHE A 39 23.14 9.88 -13.25
CA PHE A 39 22.60 11.23 -13.06
C PHE A 39 22.39 11.55 -11.57
N SER A 40 23.47 11.61 -10.80
CA SER A 40 23.44 11.68 -9.33
C SER A 40 22.66 12.85 -8.74
N ASP A 41 22.66 14.01 -9.42
CA ASP A 41 22.04 15.24 -8.92
C ASP A 41 20.63 15.48 -9.50
N ASN A 42 20.05 14.48 -10.17
CA ASN A 42 18.73 14.62 -10.75
C ASN A 42 17.64 14.66 -9.65
N VAL A 43 17.16 15.86 -9.36
CA VAL A 43 16.15 16.12 -8.33
C VAL A 43 14.88 15.28 -8.51
N ARG A 44 14.43 15.02 -9.75
CA ARG A 44 13.24 14.20 -10.00
C ARG A 44 13.46 12.74 -9.64
N LEU A 45 14.61 12.18 -10.01
CA LEU A 45 14.97 10.82 -9.63
C LEU A 45 15.07 10.66 -8.11
N ILE A 46 15.65 11.64 -7.41
CA ILE A 46 15.70 11.65 -5.95
C ILE A 46 14.27 11.68 -5.34
N GLN A 47 13.37 12.51 -5.89
CA GLN A 47 11.97 12.57 -5.44
C GLN A 47 11.23 11.25 -5.70
N PHE A 48 11.44 10.62 -6.84
CA PHE A 48 10.84 9.32 -7.15
C PHE A 48 11.39 8.22 -6.22
N LEU A 49 12.68 8.25 -5.89
CA LEU A 49 13.27 7.31 -4.94
C LEU A 49 12.63 7.45 -3.56
N ALA A 50 12.45 8.69 -3.09
CA ALA A 50 11.76 8.97 -1.84
C ALA A 50 10.30 8.48 -1.88
N PHE A 51 9.59 8.69 -3.00
CA PHE A 51 8.23 8.19 -3.17
C PHE A 51 8.14 6.66 -3.00
N PHE A 52 8.98 5.88 -3.69
CA PHE A 52 8.92 4.42 -3.59
C PHE A 52 9.37 3.89 -2.22
N ASN A 53 10.38 4.50 -1.59
CA ASN A 53 10.74 4.14 -0.22
C ASN A 53 9.59 4.40 0.77
N ASN A 54 8.88 5.52 0.60
CA ASN A 54 7.67 5.80 1.39
C ASN A 54 6.54 4.81 1.07
N GLY A 55 6.44 4.33 -0.18
CA GLY A 55 5.52 3.26 -0.57
C GLY A 55 5.79 1.95 0.17
N LEU A 56 7.06 1.54 0.28
CA LEU A 56 7.45 0.36 1.08
C LEU A 56 7.09 0.53 2.56
N PHE A 57 7.35 1.71 3.12
CA PHE A 57 6.98 2.02 4.51
C PHE A 57 5.46 2.02 4.73
N LEU A 58 4.69 2.55 3.76
CA LEU A 58 3.23 2.50 3.77
C LEU A 58 2.72 1.05 3.80
N VAL A 59 3.35 0.14 3.05
CA VAL A 59 2.97 -1.28 3.04
C VAL A 59 3.11 -1.88 4.44
N GLU A 60 4.24 -1.65 5.11
CA GLU A 60 4.45 -2.17 6.47
C GLU A 60 3.43 -1.64 7.47
N ILE A 61 3.17 -0.32 7.45
CA ILE A 61 2.19 0.30 8.36
C ILE A 61 0.79 -0.21 8.06
N SER A 62 0.41 -0.28 6.79
CA SER A 62 -0.93 -0.71 6.37
C SER A 62 -1.20 -2.16 6.76
N ARG A 63 -0.22 -3.07 6.58
CA ARG A 63 -0.34 -4.47 7.03
C ARG A 63 -0.56 -4.56 8.55
N ARG A 64 0.20 -3.80 9.35
CA ARG A 64 0.00 -3.76 10.81
C ARG A 64 -1.37 -3.20 11.19
N ARG A 65 -1.84 -2.18 10.47
CA ARG A 65 -3.16 -1.58 10.71
C ARG A 65 -4.29 -2.55 10.39
N ILE A 66 -4.22 -3.25 9.26
CA ILE A 66 -5.18 -4.31 8.88
C ILE A 66 -5.23 -5.39 9.96
N GLN A 67 -4.07 -5.88 10.40
CA GLN A 67 -3.99 -6.87 11.47
C GLN A 67 -4.63 -6.37 12.78
N GLY A 68 -4.33 -5.12 13.17
CA GLY A 68 -4.92 -4.53 14.36
C GLY A 68 -6.44 -4.32 14.25
N ILE A 69 -6.97 -4.05 13.07
CA ILE A 69 -8.43 -3.99 12.84
C ILE A 69 -9.04 -5.37 12.95
N TYR A 70 -8.43 -6.38 12.31
CA TYR A 70 -8.89 -7.77 12.37
C TYR A 70 -8.93 -8.29 13.81
N GLU A 71 -7.87 -8.07 14.58
CA GLU A 71 -7.78 -8.51 15.98
C GLU A 71 -8.88 -7.90 16.86
N LYS A 72 -9.25 -6.63 16.61
CA LYS A 72 -10.34 -5.95 17.34
C LYS A 72 -11.70 -6.61 17.08
N ILE A 73 -11.96 -7.06 15.87
CA ILE A 73 -13.26 -7.64 15.50
C ILE A 73 -13.32 -9.16 15.63
N ALA A 74 -12.19 -9.82 15.85
CA ALA A 74 -12.10 -11.26 16.06
C ALA A 74 -12.49 -11.70 17.49
N VAL A 75 -12.81 -10.75 18.39
CA VAL A 75 -13.19 -11.05 19.77
C VAL A 75 -14.63 -11.59 19.87
N PRO A 76 -14.93 -12.48 20.84
CA PRO A 76 -16.25 -13.12 20.94
C PRO A 76 -17.43 -12.15 21.09
N ASP A 77 -17.22 -11.05 21.81
CA ASP A 77 -18.24 -10.06 22.20
C ASP A 77 -18.25 -8.80 21.33
N VAL A 78 -17.71 -8.89 20.10
CA VAL A 78 -17.70 -7.77 19.15
C VAL A 78 -19.13 -7.32 18.84
N THR A 79 -19.34 -6.01 18.86
CA THR A 79 -20.62 -5.38 18.52
C THR A 79 -20.76 -5.13 17.02
N GLU A 80 -21.99 -5.03 16.53
CA GLU A 80 -22.24 -4.64 15.13
C GLU A 80 -21.65 -3.27 14.80
N GLN A 81 -21.65 -2.34 15.76
CA GLN A 81 -21.03 -1.02 15.59
C GLN A 81 -19.52 -1.10 15.39
N GLU A 82 -18.82 -1.98 16.13
CA GLU A 82 -17.38 -2.20 15.97
C GLU A 82 -17.06 -2.83 14.62
N ILE A 83 -17.90 -3.76 14.15
CA ILE A 83 -17.78 -4.35 12.81
C ILE A 83 -17.96 -3.28 11.73
N GLN A 84 -18.97 -2.42 11.86
CA GLN A 84 -19.20 -1.33 10.90
C GLN A 84 -18.02 -0.35 10.87
N ASN A 85 -17.54 0.08 12.04
CA ASN A 85 -16.38 0.97 12.15
C ASN A 85 -15.13 0.36 11.51
N ALA A 86 -14.91 -0.95 11.71
CA ALA A 86 -13.81 -1.67 11.07
C ALA A 86 -13.93 -1.67 9.54
N GLY A 87 -15.14 -1.89 9.00
CA GLY A 87 -15.40 -1.81 7.57
C GLY A 87 -15.11 -0.43 6.99
N GLU A 88 -15.52 0.64 7.66
CA GLU A 88 -15.24 2.03 7.25
C GLU A 88 -13.74 2.35 7.29
N GLU A 89 -13.04 1.88 8.32
CA GLU A 89 -11.60 2.07 8.45
C GLU A 89 -10.82 1.34 7.35
N LEU A 90 -11.17 0.09 7.07
CA LEU A 90 -10.60 -0.71 5.98
C LEU A 90 -10.91 -0.10 4.60
N GLY A 91 -12.13 0.38 4.39
CA GLY A 91 -12.52 1.05 3.15
C GLY A 91 -11.74 2.34 2.91
N THR A 92 -11.51 3.13 3.96
CA THR A 92 -10.67 4.33 3.90
C THR A 92 -9.22 3.97 3.55
N LEU A 93 -8.69 2.93 4.18
CA LEU A 93 -7.34 2.44 3.90
C LEU A 93 -7.20 1.96 2.45
N LEU A 94 -8.21 1.28 1.91
CA LEU A 94 -8.22 0.83 0.52
C LEU A 94 -8.11 2.01 -0.45
N GLY A 95 -8.85 3.10 -0.21
CA GLY A 95 -8.75 4.30 -1.03
C GLY A 95 -7.33 4.89 -1.07
N GLN A 96 -6.66 4.96 0.07
CA GLN A 96 -5.28 5.46 0.18
C GLN A 96 -4.27 4.56 -0.56
N ILE A 97 -4.46 3.24 -0.45
CA ILE A 97 -3.63 2.23 -1.14
C ILE A 97 -3.79 2.35 -2.65
N LEU A 98 -5.02 2.39 -3.15
CA LEU A 98 -5.29 2.53 -4.59
C LEU A 98 -4.71 3.83 -5.17
N GLU A 99 -4.82 4.94 -4.45
CA GLU A 99 -4.22 6.21 -4.88
C GLU A 99 -2.69 6.12 -4.97
N THR A 100 -2.06 5.49 -3.98
CA THR A 100 -0.60 5.28 -3.97
C THR A 100 -0.16 4.40 -5.14
N GLN A 101 -0.90 3.32 -5.41
CA GLN A 101 -0.63 2.41 -6.53
C GLN A 101 -0.74 3.12 -7.88
N ILE A 102 -1.79 3.92 -8.10
CA ILE A 102 -1.97 4.71 -9.34
C ILE A 102 -0.79 5.66 -9.56
N ARG A 103 -0.37 6.37 -8.51
CA ARG A 103 0.78 7.28 -8.58
C ARG A 103 2.08 6.54 -8.84
N GLY A 104 2.32 5.40 -8.17
CA GLY A 104 3.51 4.59 -8.33
C GLY A 104 3.67 4.03 -9.74
N ARG A 105 2.59 3.45 -10.30
CA ARG A 105 2.59 2.94 -11.68
C ARG A 105 2.83 4.03 -12.71
N ARG A 106 2.30 5.24 -12.48
CA ARG A 106 2.59 6.38 -13.36
C ARG A 106 4.07 6.74 -13.36
N ILE A 107 4.73 6.68 -12.20
CA ILE A 107 6.18 6.92 -12.10
C ILE A 107 6.96 5.80 -12.79
N LEU A 108 6.58 4.53 -12.59
CA LEU A 108 7.21 3.40 -13.28
C LEU A 108 7.14 3.54 -14.80
N ASN A 109 5.98 3.89 -15.35
CA ASN A 109 5.84 4.12 -16.79
C ASN A 109 6.79 5.22 -17.30
N ILE A 110 6.97 6.31 -16.54
CA ILE A 110 7.94 7.36 -16.89
C ILE A 110 9.36 6.82 -16.88
N LEU A 111 9.71 5.99 -15.89
CA LEU A 111 11.04 5.40 -15.76
C LEU A 111 11.34 4.41 -16.90
N ASP A 112 10.36 3.63 -17.33
CA ASP A 112 10.48 2.69 -18.45
C ASP A 112 10.65 3.41 -19.80
N GLU A 113 10.02 4.57 -19.99
CA GLU A 113 10.16 5.37 -21.22
C GLU A 113 11.56 6.01 -21.36
N ILE A 114 12.28 6.19 -20.25
CA ILE A 114 13.61 6.84 -20.24
C ILE A 114 14.76 5.86 -20.02
N ARG A 115 14.46 4.57 -19.86
CA ARG A 115 15.43 3.48 -19.76
C ARG A 115 16.03 3.14 -21.12
#